data_AF-A0A923CXR3-F1
#
_entry.id   AF-A0A923CXR3-F1
#
_cell.length_a   1.000
_cell.length_b   1.000
_cell.length_c   1.000
_cell.angle_alpha   90.00
_cell.angle_beta   90.00
_cell.angle_gamma   90.00
#
_symmetry.space_group_name_H-M   'P 1'
#
loop_
_entity.id
_entity.type
_entity.pdbx_description
1 polymer ?
#
loop_
_entity_poly.entity_id
_entity_poly.type
_entity_poly.pdbx_seq_one_letter_code
_entity_poly.pdbx_strand_id
1 'polypeptide(L)' 'MIAVVDYKMGNLRSVEKGFEHAGVADVRVTDDPEVVRAADAVVVPGVGAFRDAAANL' A
#
# COMPACT_ATOMS: atom_id res chain seq x y z
N MET A 1 -2.01 11.59 4.94
CA MET A 1 -2.50 10.23 4.68
C MET A 1 -1.60 9.49 3.71
N ILE A 2 -1.11 8.32 4.12
CA ILE A 2 -0.34 7.39 3.28
C ILE A 2 -1.27 6.33 2.72
N ALA A 3 -1.38 6.23 1.39
CA ALA A 3 -2.14 5.17 0.75
C ALA A 3 -1.27 3.92 0.55
N VAL A 4 -1.73 2.78 1.02
CA VAL A 4 -1.15 1.47 0.72
C VAL A 4 -2.02 0.80 -0.33
N VAL A 5 -1.47 0.59 -1.52
CA VAL A 5 -2.24 0.04 -2.66
C VAL A 5 -2.53 -1.44 -2.41
N ASP A 6 -3.81 -1.80 -2.28
CA ASP A 6 -4.27 -3.19 -2.24
C ASP A 6 -4.48 -3.70 -3.66
N TYR A 7 -3.47 -4.38 -4.20
CA TYR A 7 -3.54 -5.02 -5.51
C TYR A 7 -3.86 -6.53 -5.40
N LYS A 8 -4.52 -6.95 -4.30
CA LYS A 8 -4.94 -8.34 -4.01
C LYS A 8 -3.83 -9.38 -3.94
N MET A 9 -2.58 -8.93 -3.93
CA MET A 9 -1.38 -9.75 -3.90
C MET A 9 -0.37 -9.06 -2.97
N GLY A 10 0.37 -9.84 -2.17
CA GLY A 10 1.45 -9.30 -1.34
C GLY A 10 1.23 -9.39 0.17
N ASN A 11 2.03 -8.60 0.90
CA ASN A 11 2.24 -8.71 2.35
C ASN A 11 1.60 -7.55 3.13
N LEU A 12 0.38 -7.14 2.76
CA LEU A 12 -0.36 -6.02 3.36
C LEU A 12 -0.31 -6.02 4.90
N ARG A 13 -0.52 -7.19 5.51
CA ARG A 13 -0.49 -7.36 6.96
C ARG A 13 0.88 -7.06 7.59
N SER A 14 1.98 -7.28 6.87
CA SER A 14 3.33 -6.91 7.30
C SER A 14 3.58 -5.41 7.15
N VAL A 15 3.04 -4.81 6.09
CA VAL A 15 3.13 -3.36 5.82
C VAL A 15 2.35 -2.57 6.88
N GLU A 16 1.11 -2.97 7.17
CA GLU A 16 0.30 -2.37 8.25
C GLU A 16 1.02 -2.43 9.60
N LYS A 17 1.54 -3.61 9.97
CA LYS A 17 2.34 -3.76 11.20
C LYS A 17 3.61 -2.90 11.21
N GLY A 18 4.25 -2.73 10.06
CA GLY A 18 5.41 -1.84 9.94
C GLY A 18 5.04 -0.39 10.23
N PHE A 19 3.89 0.06 9.74
CA PHE A 19 3.37 1.40 10.02
C PHE A 19 2.93 1.58 11.47
N GLU A 20 2.24 0.59 12.05
CA GLU A 20 1.89 0.58 13.48
C GLU A 20 3.15 0.70 14.34
N HIS A 21 4.19 -0.08 14.03
CA HIS A 21 5.46 -0.06 14.77
C HIS A 21 6.22 1.25 14.62
N ALA A 22 6.14 1.88 13.44
CA ALA A 22 6.71 3.20 13.17
C ALA A 22 5.90 4.35 13.80
N GLY A 23 4.75 4.08 14.43
CA GLY A 23 3.87 5.08 15.01
C GLY A 23 3.12 5.94 13.98
N VAL A 24 2.99 5.45 12.74
CA VAL A 24 2.27 6.17 11.68
C VAL A 24 0.78 5.82 11.77
N ALA A 25 -0.02 6.76 12.26
CA ALA A 25 -1.46 6.56 12.46
C ALA A 25 -2.32 6.82 11.21
N ASP A 26 -1.79 7.56 10.23
CA ASP A 26 -2.55 8.02 9.06
C ASP A 26 -2.19 7.21 7.81
N VAL A 27 -2.49 5.91 7.85
CA VAL A 27 -2.26 4.95 6.77
C VAL A 27 -3.58 4.32 6.34
N ARG A 28 -3.84 4.29 5.04
CA ARG A 28 -5.06 3.78 4.45
C ARG A 28 -4.72 2.72 3.40
N VAL A 29 -5.07 1.47 3.68
CA VAL A 29 -5.06 0.41 2.66
C VAL A 29 -6.26 0.62 1.74
N THR A 30 -6.04 0.67 0.42
CA THR A 30 -7.08 0.96 -0.56
C THR A 30 -6.72 0.48 -1.97
N ASP A 31 -7.71 0.08 -2.74
CA ASP A 31 -7.66 -0.18 -4.18
C ASP A 31 -8.33 0.94 -5.00
N ASP A 32 -8.79 2.02 -4.34
CA ASP A 32 -9.48 3.13 -4.96
C ASP A 32 -8.48 4.14 -5.54
N PRO A 33 -8.46 4.35 -6.87
CA PRO A 33 -7.57 5.31 -7.51
C PRO A 33 -7.74 6.75 -7.02
N GLU A 34 -8.93 7.16 -6.58
CA GLU A 34 -9.16 8.51 -6.04
C GLU A 34 -8.50 8.68 -4.67
N VAL A 35 -8.55 7.66 -3.82
CA VAL A 35 -7.89 7.69 -2.51
C VAL A 35 -6.36 7.74 -2.70
N VAL A 36 -5.83 6.98 -3.66
CA VAL A 36 -4.40 7.02 -4.00
C VAL A 36 -3.99 8.40 -4.53
N ARG A 37 -4.81 9.02 -5.40
CA ARG A 37 -4.56 10.37 -5.91
C ARG A 37 -4.58 11.45 -4.84
N ALA A 38 -5.40 11.28 -3.80
CA ALA A 38 -5.54 12.23 -2.71
C ALA A 38 -4.51 12.03 -1.58
N ALA A 39 -3.69 10.97 -1.64
CA ALA A 39 -2.71 10.67 -0.60
C ALA A 39 -1.44 11.53 -0.72
N ASP A 40 -0.84 11.87 0.41
CA ASP A 40 0.43 12.60 0.46
C ASP A 40 1.62 11.71 0.05
N ALA A 41 1.48 10.40 0.26
CA ALA A 41 2.44 9.40 -0.15
C ALA A 41 1.73 8.09 -0.48
N VAL A 42 2.33 7.30 -1.39
CA VAL A 42 1.80 6.03 -1.84
C VAL A 42 2.82 4.92 -1.62
N VAL A 43 2.34 3.80 -1.11
CA VAL A 43 3.12 2.58 -0.85
C VAL A 43 2.53 1.48 -1.69
N VAL A 44 3.34 0.91 -2.57
CA VAL A 44 2.98 -0.30 -3.32
C VAL A 44 3.63 -1.48 -2.60
N PRO A 45 2.85 -2.36 -1.93
CA PRO A 45 3.40 -3.55 -1.30
C PRO A 45 4.07 -4.44 -2.36
N GLY A 46 5.03 -5.27 -1.96
CA GLY A 46 5.70 -6.15 -2.91
C GLY A 46 6.65 -7.13 -2.25
N VAL A 47 6.49 -8.41 -2.59
CA VAL A 47 7.46 -9.48 -2.27
C VAL A 47 8.31 -9.75 -3.51
N GLY A 48 9.15 -8.79 -3.92
CA GLY A 48 10.07 -8.94 -5.06
C GLY A 48 9.44 -9.12 -6.46
N ALA A 49 8.11 -9.30 -6.55
CA ALA A 49 7.35 -9.48 -7.78
C ALA A 49 6.77 -8.15 -8.32
N PHE A 50 7.52 -7.05 -8.25
CA PHE A 50 7.07 -5.75 -8.79
C PHE A 50 6.66 -5.84 -10.27
N ARG A 51 7.30 -6.75 -11.03
CA ARG A 51 6.98 -7.03 -12.43
C ARG A 51 5.58 -7.66 -12.60
N ASP A 52 5.17 -8.54 -11.71
CA ASP A 52 3.84 -9.17 -11.72
C ASP A 52 2.77 -8.24 -11.13
N ALA A 53 3.16 -7.37 -10.18
CA ALA A 53 2.29 -6.31 -9.65
C ALA A 53 1.97 -5.25 -10.70
N ALA A 54 2.97 -4.80 -11.49
CA ALA A 54 2.78 -3.83 -12.57
C ALA A 54 1.88 -4.34 -13.71
N ALA A 55 1.74 -5.65 -13.88
CA ALA A 55 0.84 -6.24 -14.88
C ALA A 55 -0.64 -6.30 -14.44
N ASN A 56 -0.91 -6.12 -13.14
CA ASN A 56 -2.25 -6.18 -12.54
C ASN A 56 -2.72 -4.81 -11.98
N LEU A 57 -1.98 -3.75 -12.27
CA LEU A 57 -2.27 -2.36 -11.91
C LEU A 57 -3.00 -1.66 -13.07
#